data_AF-A0A4P5T0F8-F1
#
_entry.id   AF-A0A4P5T0F8-F1
#
_cell.length_a   1.000
_cell.length_b   1.000
_cell.length_c   1.000
_cell.angle_alpha   90.00
_cell.angle_beta   90.00
_cell.angle_gamma   90.00
#
_symmetry.space_group_name_H-M   'P 1'
#
loop_
_entity.id
_entity.type
_entity.pdbx_description
1 polymer ?
#
loop_
_entity_poly.entity_id
_entity_poly.type
_entity_poly.pdbx_seq_one_letter_code
_entity_poly.pdbx_strand_id
1 'polypeptide(L)' 'MQELIDKLKAEAGLTDEQAKQVLLILKDYVAEKYPMLAGMAKNFFGK' A
#
# COMPACT_ATOMS: atom_id res chain seq x y z
N MET A 1 -7.06 3.63 -3.50
CA MET A 1 -6.20 4.06 -2.37
C MET A 1 -7.05 4.38 -1.14
N GLN A 2 -7.96 5.36 -1.19
CA GLN A 2 -8.78 5.72 -0.01
C GLN A 2 -9.63 4.56 0.52
N GLU A 3 -10.33 3.83 -0.35
CA GLU A 3 -11.12 2.66 0.04
C GLU A 3 -10.29 1.59 0.78
N LEU A 4 -9.04 1.37 0.35
CA LEU A 4 -8.13 0.43 0.99
C LEU A 4 -7.63 0.95 2.35
N ILE A 5 -7.37 2.25 2.46
CA ILE A 5 -7.05 2.91 3.74
C ILE A 5 -8.22 2.75 4.71
N ASP A 6 -9.44 3.03 4.27
CA ASP A 6 -10.64 2.92 5.10
C ASP A 6 -10.86 1.48 5.55
N LYS A 7 -10.63 0.50 4.66
CA LYS A 7 -10.66 -0.92 5.01
C LYS A 7 -9.61 -1.30 6.07
N LEU A 8 -8.37 -0.84 5.90
CA LEU A 8 -7.29 -1.08 6.87
C LEU A 8 -7.59 -0.48 8.23
N LYS A 9 -8.20 0.71 8.27
CA LYS A 9 -8.64 1.36 9.51
C LYS A 9 -9.79 0.58 10.16
N ALA A 10 -10.78 0.17 9.38
CA ALA A 10 -11.97 -0.52 9.87
C ALA A 10 -11.67 -1.95 10.36
N GLU A 11 -10.85 -2.71 9.64
CA GLU A 11 -10.61 -4.13 9.93
C GLU A 11 -9.42 -4.36 10.86
N ALA A 12 -8.39 -3.52 10.79
CA ALA A 12 -7.16 -3.66 11.58
C ALA A 12 -6.99 -2.56 12.65
N GLY A 13 -7.95 -1.65 12.79
CA GLY A 13 -7.92 -0.59 13.81
C GLY A 13 -6.78 0.41 13.63
N LEU A 14 -6.23 0.52 12.43
CA LEU A 14 -5.09 1.39 12.15
C LEU A 14 -5.49 2.87 12.13
N THR A 15 -4.54 3.75 12.43
CA THR A 15 -4.68 5.19 12.14
C THR A 15 -4.45 5.46 10.64
N ASP A 16 -4.87 6.63 10.15
CA ASP A 16 -4.60 7.04 8.77
C ASP A 16 -3.11 6.99 8.41
N GLU A 17 -2.25 7.37 9.35
CA GLU A 17 -0.80 7.40 9.14
C GLU A 17 -0.20 5.99 9.07
N GLN A 18 -0.68 5.09 9.93
CA GLN A 18 -0.29 3.67 9.91
C GLN A 18 -0.79 2.97 8.64
N ALA A 19 -2.03 3.23 8.21
CA ALA A 19 -2.56 2.66 6.98
C ALA A 19 -1.76 3.11 5.75
N LYS A 20 -1.37 4.39 5.69
CA LYS A 20 -0.48 4.90 4.62
C LYS A 20 0.89 4.23 4.65
N GLN A 21 1.47 4.02 5.84
CA GLN A 21 2.74 3.31 5.99
C GLN A 21 2.66 1.85 5.54
N VAL A 22 1.58 1.13 5.87
CA VAL A 22 1.36 -0.25 5.40
C VAL A 22 1.39 -0.32 3.87
N LEU A 23 0.74 0.63 3.18
CA LEU A 23 0.73 0.67 1.72
C LEU A 23 2.11 0.92 1.12
N LEU A 24 2.93 1.76 1.76
CA LEU A 24 4.32 1.99 1.33
C LEU A 24 5.16 0.73 1.48
N ILE A 25 5.10 0.08 2.65
CA ILE A 25 5.83 -1.16 2.92
C ILE A 25 5.42 -2.25 1.92
N LEU A 26 4.11 -2.39 1.65
CA LEU A 26 3.62 -3.36 0.67
C LEU A 26 4.09 -3.04 -0.76
N LYS A 27 4.07 -1.76 -1.17
CA LYS A 27 4.59 -1.35 -2.48
C LYS A 27 6.06 -1.75 -2.63
N ASP A 28 6.88 -1.44 -1.63
CA ASP A 28 8.32 -1.72 -1.66
C ASP A 28 8.57 -3.24 -1.62
N TYR A 29 7.89 -3.97 -0.73
CA TYR A 29 7.99 -5.43 -0.64
C TYR A 29 7.61 -6.13 -1.95
N VAL A 30 6.51 -5.70 -2.60
CA VAL A 30 6.07 -6.27 -3.88
C VAL A 30 7.06 -5.94 -5.00
N ALA A 31 7.58 -4.72 -5.05
CA ALA A 31 8.58 -4.33 -6.06
C ALA A 31 9.89 -5.12 -5.91
N GLU A 32 10.33 -5.38 -4.67
CA GLU A 32 11.51 -6.20 -4.39
C GLU A 32 11.29 -7.68 -4.72
N LYS A 33 10.14 -8.25 -4.33
CA LYS A 33 9.84 -9.67 -4.55
C LYS A 33 9.43 -9.99 -5.98
N TYR A 34 8.81 -9.03 -6.67
CA TYR A 34 8.31 -9.19 -8.03
C TYR A 34 8.76 -8.01 -8.90
N PRO A 35 10.04 -7.97 -9.32
CA PRO A 35 10.59 -6.86 -10.11
C PRO A 35 9.81 -6.57 -11.39
N MET A 36 9.23 -7.59 -12.01
CA MET A 36 8.37 -7.46 -13.20
C MET A 36 7.09 -6.63 -12.96
N LEU A 37 6.63 -6.55 -11.70
CA LEU A 37 5.46 -5.78 -11.29
C LEU A 37 5.82 -4.40 -10.72
N ALA A 38 7.10 -4.08 -10.57
CA ALA A 38 7.55 -2.84 -9.93
C ALA A 38 7.01 -1.58 -10.62
N GLY A 39 6.93 -1.57 -11.95
CA GLY A 39 6.35 -0.45 -12.71
C GLY A 39 4.85 -0.27 -12.45
N MET A 40 4.10 -1.36 -12.29
CA MET A 40 2.68 -1.33 -11.96
C MET A 40 2.46 -0.90 -10.51
N ALA A 41 3.24 -1.42 -9.56
CA ALA A 41 3.19 -1.01 -8.16
C ALA A 41 3.45 0.50 -8.03
N LYS A 42 4.45 1.04 -8.75
CA LYS A 42 4.71 2.49 -8.76
C LYS A 42 3.50 3.31 -9.22
N ASN A 43 2.73 2.83 -10.21
CA ASN A 43 1.54 3.52 -10.71
C ASN A 43 0.31 3.32 -9.81
N PHE A 44 0.17 2.14 -9.18
CA PHE A 44 -0.98 1.79 -8.36
C PHE A 44 -0.95 2.50 -6.99
N PHE A 45 0.25 2.66 -6.45
CA PHE A 45 0.53 3.39 -5.20
C PHE A 45 1.00 4.82 -5.45
N GLY A 46 1.09 5.25 -6.72
CA GLY A 46 1.57 6.57 -7.13
C GLY A 46 0.45 7.50 -7.57
N LYS A 47 -0.19 8.15 -6.59
CA LYS A 47 -0.68 9.54 -6.61
C LYS A 47 -1.06 9.94 -5.19
#